data_AF-A0A852KUS7-F1
#
_entry.id   AF-A0A852KUS7-F1
#
_cell.length_a   1.000
_cell.length_b   1.000
_cell.length_c   1.000
_cell.angle_alpha   90.00
_cell.angle_beta   90.00
_cell.angle_gamma   90.00
#
_symmetry.space_group_name_H-M   'P 1'
#
loop_
_entity.id
_entity.type
_entity.pdbx_description
1 polymer ?
#
loop_
_entity_poly.entity_id
_entity_poly.type
_entity_poly.pdbx_seq_one_letter_code
_entity_poly.pdbx_strand_id
1 'polypeptide(L)'
;PLRGCTGGCLYPLLHLPWLLTTEEIPYTPVPASSSLGGLTTTSTFLLEQPRCVFNNTYANAIIWLVVAIPEAVPTFNNSVGPGTPERAFQGFPTSAPAYMTLNTTLDNYPCPTSTGEITVLRVGSETSCANDPTRPTCNGPLSSPGPYQVKFLALEDSKPVAETFWSKPITLKKAKQLSSISTMGDGHSAGMIALTTILSILFAILLAGLLAMLVFYGSDTCGGSSSFRKPEAVMVQRYNTHHVYDQTAPRL
;
A
#
# COMPACT_ATOMS: atom_id res chain seq x y z
N PRO A 1 93.15 15.75 20.67
CA PRO A 1 92.40 14.82 19.78
C PRO A 1 91.51 13.89 20.63
N LEU A 2 90.36 14.39 21.14
CA LEU A 2 89.01 14.34 20.53
C LEU A 2 88.39 12.93 20.41
N ARG A 3 87.15 12.86 20.94
CA ARG A 3 86.09 11.82 20.89
C ARG A 3 86.01 10.99 22.18
N GLY A 4 85.03 11.13 23.07
CA GLY A 4 83.69 11.73 22.95
C GLY A 4 82.68 10.70 22.42
N CYS A 5 82.23 9.78 23.28
CA CYS A 5 81.11 8.88 23.02
C CYS A 5 80.05 9.08 24.11
N THR A 6 79.27 10.15 23.99
CA THR A 6 77.94 10.27 24.62
C THR A 6 76.94 9.64 23.66
N GLY A 7 76.77 8.31 23.75
CA GLY A 7 75.72 7.59 23.05
C GLY A 7 74.39 7.81 23.75
N GLY A 8 73.63 8.81 23.30
CA GLY A 8 72.24 9.00 23.72
C GLY A 8 71.39 7.84 23.24
N CYS A 9 70.68 7.20 24.17
CA CYS A 9 69.58 6.29 23.86
C CYS A 9 68.47 7.10 23.16
N LEU A 10 68.47 7.12 21.82
CA LEU A 10 67.26 7.44 21.08
C LEU A 10 66.27 6.30 21.32
N TYR A 11 65.32 6.53 22.22
CA TYR A 11 64.07 5.77 22.22
C TYR A 11 63.41 5.99 20.86
N PRO A 12 63.15 4.94 20.06
CA PRO A 12 62.27 5.09 18.93
C PRO A 12 60.89 5.48 19.48
N LEU A 13 60.42 6.68 19.15
CA LEU A 13 59.01 7.04 19.23
C LEU A 13 58.26 6.05 18.34
N LEU A 14 57.81 4.97 18.95
CA LEU A 14 56.79 4.09 18.40
C LEU A 14 55.52 4.92 18.27
N HIS A 15 55.36 5.57 17.12
CA HIS A 15 54.04 5.91 16.61
C HIS A 15 53.33 4.59 16.34
N LEU A 16 52.73 4.01 17.37
CA LEU A 16 51.66 3.05 17.21
C LEU A 16 50.60 3.77 16.37
N PRO A 17 50.29 3.32 15.13
CA PRO A 17 49.08 3.76 14.50
C PRO A 17 47.98 3.33 15.47
N TRP A 18 47.22 4.30 15.97
CA TRP A 18 45.98 4.01 16.65
C TRP A 18 45.15 3.28 15.60
N LEU A 19 45.14 1.95 15.67
CA LEU A 19 44.11 1.15 15.04
C LEU A 19 42.84 1.64 15.72
N LEU A 20 42.16 2.60 15.08
CA LEU A 20 40.81 3.01 15.45
C LEU A 20 39.95 1.78 15.19
N THR A 21 39.89 0.89 16.17
CA THR A 21 38.95 -0.22 16.19
C THR A 21 37.57 0.38 16.36
N THR A 22 36.67 0.12 15.42
CA THR A 22 35.26 0.51 15.52
C THR A 22 34.70 -0.06 16.83
N GLU A 23 34.10 0.79 17.67
CA GLU A 23 33.49 0.34 18.91
C GLU A 23 32.19 -0.43 18.62
N GLU A 24 32.04 -1.63 19.19
CA GLU A 24 30.81 -2.41 19.06
C GLU A 24 29.86 -2.10 20.23
N ILE A 25 28.75 -1.42 19.93
CA ILE A 25 27.71 -1.04 20.88
C ILE A 25 26.75 -2.23 21.06
N PRO A 26 26.44 -2.64 22.31
CA PRO A 26 25.59 -3.81 22.58
C PRO A 26 24.10 -3.51 22.38
N TYR A 27 23.73 -3.21 21.14
CA TYR A 27 22.37 -2.95 20.69
C TYR A 27 22.07 -3.79 19.46
N THR A 28 20.89 -4.38 19.41
CA THR A 28 20.40 -5.13 18.25
C THR A 28 19.20 -4.39 17.68
N PRO A 29 19.25 -3.90 16.43
CA PRO A 29 18.09 -3.28 15.80
C PRO A 29 16.92 -4.25 15.71
N VAL A 30 15.71 -3.76 15.96
CA VAL A 30 14.49 -4.56 15.96
C VAL A 30 13.43 -3.93 15.05
N PRO A 31 12.61 -4.75 14.36
CA PRO A 31 11.42 -4.26 13.70
C PRO A 31 10.50 -3.54 14.68
N ALA A 32 9.84 -2.47 14.21
CA ALA A 32 8.92 -1.71 15.03
C ALA A 32 7.77 -2.58 15.54
N SER A 33 7.43 -2.43 16.82
CA SER A 33 6.38 -3.23 17.49
C SER A 33 5.08 -2.46 17.77
N SER A 34 5.02 -1.21 17.30
CA SER A 34 3.85 -0.33 17.44
C SER A 34 2.56 -0.91 16.86
N SER A 35 1.40 -0.42 17.31
CA SER A 35 0.09 -0.76 16.75
C SER A 35 -0.15 -0.23 15.32
N LEU A 36 0.88 0.32 14.66
CA LEU A 36 0.79 0.85 13.33
C LEU A 36 0.52 -0.26 12.31
N GLY A 37 -0.40 -0.01 11.39
CA GLY A 37 -0.54 -0.80 10.18
C GLY A 37 0.71 -0.67 9.30
N GLY A 38 0.99 -1.69 8.50
CA GLY A 38 2.06 -1.61 7.50
C GLY A 38 3.49 -1.72 8.04
N LEU A 39 3.69 -2.31 9.24
CA LEU A 39 5.02 -2.63 9.80
C LEU A 39 5.94 -3.31 8.78
N THR A 40 5.36 -4.21 7.98
CA THR A 40 5.99 -4.77 6.78
C THR A 40 5.02 -4.70 5.61
N THR A 41 5.54 -4.34 4.45
CA THR A 41 4.84 -4.35 3.15
C THR A 41 5.57 -5.30 2.21
N THR A 42 5.32 -5.23 0.90
CA THR A 42 6.04 -6.00 -0.11
C THR A 42 7.44 -5.45 -0.42
N SER A 43 7.71 -4.19 -0.08
CA SER A 43 8.96 -3.50 -0.42
C SER A 43 9.51 -2.62 0.72
N THR A 44 8.84 -2.57 1.87
CA THR A 44 9.25 -1.72 3.01
C THR A 44 9.09 -2.46 4.33
N PHE A 45 9.88 -2.07 5.33
CA PHE A 45 9.66 -2.44 6.72
C PHE A 45 9.95 -1.27 7.67
N LEU A 46 9.39 -1.34 8.87
CA LEU A 46 9.61 -0.37 9.95
C LEU A 46 10.59 -0.92 10.98
N LEU A 47 11.52 -0.07 11.39
CA LEU A 47 12.50 -0.28 12.46
C LEU A 47 12.18 0.66 13.62
N GLU A 48 12.44 0.24 14.85
CA GLU A 48 12.57 1.20 15.95
C GLU A 48 13.77 2.12 15.67
N GLN A 49 13.66 3.40 15.99
CA GLN A 49 14.82 4.30 15.96
C GLN A 49 15.87 3.89 17.00
N PRO A 50 17.18 4.05 16.74
CA PRO A 50 18.25 3.75 17.69
C PRO A 50 18.39 4.88 18.75
N ARG A 51 17.27 5.28 19.35
CA ARG A 51 17.27 6.28 20.42
C ARG A 51 18.00 5.75 21.65
N CYS A 52 18.83 6.60 22.24
CA CYS A 52 19.63 6.30 23.43
C CYS A 52 20.64 5.15 23.23
N VAL A 53 20.99 4.85 21.98
CA VAL A 53 22.01 3.86 21.62
C VAL A 53 23.38 4.52 21.49
N PHE A 54 23.45 5.62 20.73
CA PHE A 54 24.66 6.41 20.56
C PHE A 54 24.69 7.52 21.62
N ASN A 55 25.86 7.75 22.24
CA ASN A 55 26.06 8.80 23.23
C ASN A 55 26.80 10.02 22.62
N ASN A 56 27.04 11.05 23.43
CA ASN A 56 27.69 12.29 23.01
C ASN A 56 29.13 12.13 22.51
N THR A 57 29.79 10.99 22.75
CA THR A 57 31.10 10.70 22.14
C THR A 57 31.01 10.66 20.61
N TYR A 58 29.83 10.34 20.06
CA TYR A 58 29.56 10.26 18.63
C TYR A 58 28.82 11.50 18.08
N ALA A 59 28.90 12.64 18.75
CA ALA A 59 28.14 13.84 18.38
C ALA A 59 28.46 14.36 16.97
N ASN A 60 29.70 14.19 16.49
CA ASN A 60 30.10 14.58 15.14
C ASN A 60 29.91 13.48 14.09
N ALA A 61 29.49 12.29 14.51
CA ALA A 61 29.35 11.16 13.61
C ALA A 61 28.01 11.23 12.86
N ILE A 62 28.04 10.75 11.62
CA ILE A 62 26.83 10.48 10.85
C ILE A 62 26.45 9.01 11.08
N ILE A 63 25.26 8.78 11.57
CA ILE A 63 24.69 7.46 11.82
C ILE A 63 24.03 6.99 10.54
N TRP A 64 24.48 5.84 10.03
CA TRP A 64 23.95 5.19 8.84
C TRP A 64 23.20 3.91 9.21
N LEU A 65 22.15 3.60 8.45
CA LEU A 65 21.57 2.26 8.45
C LEU A 65 22.23 1.44 7.34
N VAL A 66 22.79 0.29 7.71
CA VAL A 66 23.23 -0.74 6.78
C VAL A 66 22.08 -1.71 6.55
N VAL A 67 21.77 -2.00 5.30
CA VAL A 67 20.80 -3.04 4.91
C VAL A 67 21.52 -4.08 4.06
N ALA A 68 21.48 -5.33 4.48
CA ALA A 68 22.25 -6.42 3.90
C ALA A 68 21.41 -7.68 3.69
N ILE A 69 21.80 -8.49 2.71
CA ILE A 69 21.37 -9.90 2.65
C ILE A 69 22.20 -10.73 3.66
N PRO A 70 21.68 -11.87 4.15
CA PRO A 70 22.39 -12.68 5.15
C PRO A 70 23.78 -13.13 4.74
N GLU A 71 23.99 -13.38 3.45
CA GLU A 71 25.25 -13.85 2.90
C GLU A 71 26.36 -12.80 3.02
N ALA A 72 26.01 -11.52 3.12
CA ALA A 72 26.96 -10.41 3.26
C ALA A 72 27.42 -10.18 4.69
N VAL A 73 26.66 -10.62 5.69
CA VAL A 73 26.87 -10.29 7.11
C VAL A 73 28.24 -10.76 7.64
N PRO A 74 28.68 -12.02 7.40
CA PRO A 74 29.94 -12.53 7.97
C PRO A 74 31.20 -11.84 7.43
N THR A 75 31.12 -11.23 6.24
CA THR A 75 32.25 -10.63 5.53
C THR A 75 32.07 -9.13 5.33
N PHE A 76 31.11 -8.51 6.02
CA PHE A 76 30.83 -7.10 5.87
C PHE A 76 32.00 -6.24 6.36
N ASN A 77 32.62 -5.49 5.44
CA ASN A 77 33.67 -4.53 5.77
C ASN A 77 33.07 -3.13 6.05
N ASN A 78 33.26 -2.63 7.29
CA ASN A 78 32.83 -1.30 7.74
C ASN A 78 33.64 -0.15 7.13
N SER A 79 34.83 -0.44 6.60
CA SER A 79 35.70 0.59 6.00
C SER A 79 35.25 1.02 4.61
N VAL A 80 34.32 0.27 3.99
CA VAL A 80 33.75 0.64 2.69
C VAL A 80 32.65 1.67 2.92
N GLY A 81 32.87 2.87 2.41
CA GLY A 81 31.99 4.01 2.64
C GLY A 81 30.61 3.90 1.97
N PRO A 82 29.65 4.72 2.41
CA PRO A 82 28.33 4.78 1.81
C PRO A 82 28.39 5.28 0.36
N GLY A 83 27.56 4.71 -0.51
CA GLY A 83 27.41 5.17 -1.89
C GLY A 83 28.52 4.75 -2.87
N THR A 84 29.53 3.99 -2.44
CA THR A 84 30.47 3.33 -3.36
C THR A 84 29.73 2.24 -4.18
N PRO A 85 30.29 1.75 -5.30
CA PRO A 85 29.67 0.68 -6.07
C PRO A 85 29.28 -0.56 -5.24
N GLU A 86 30.05 -0.88 -4.20
CA GLU A 86 29.82 -2.01 -3.28
C GLU A 86 28.81 -1.71 -2.16
N ARG A 87 28.36 -0.46 -2.04
CA ARG A 87 27.43 0.06 -1.00
C ARG A 87 26.28 0.89 -1.56
N ALA A 88 26.11 0.90 -2.88
CA ALA A 88 25.05 1.65 -3.56
C ALA A 88 23.75 0.85 -3.64
N PHE A 89 22.62 1.53 -3.45
CA PHE A 89 21.28 0.96 -3.53
C PHE A 89 21.01 0.32 -4.91
N GLN A 90 21.44 0.94 -6.01
CA GLN A 90 21.15 0.46 -7.37
C GLN A 90 21.78 -0.91 -7.66
N GLY A 91 22.85 -1.27 -6.94
CA GLY A 91 23.46 -2.59 -7.03
C GLY A 91 22.80 -3.64 -6.15
N PHE A 92 21.90 -3.25 -5.24
CA PHE A 92 21.35 -4.14 -4.22
C PHE A 92 20.21 -5.01 -4.77
N PRO A 93 20.17 -6.33 -4.45
CA PRO A 93 21.13 -7.10 -3.66
C PRO A 93 22.21 -7.82 -4.48
N THR A 94 22.29 -7.61 -5.79
CA THR A 94 23.05 -8.46 -6.71
C THR A 94 24.54 -8.09 -6.78
N SER A 95 24.88 -6.89 -7.24
CA SER A 95 26.28 -6.44 -7.34
C SER A 95 26.77 -5.79 -6.06
N ALA A 96 25.86 -5.25 -5.25
CA ALA A 96 26.11 -4.75 -3.91
C ALA A 96 25.27 -5.57 -2.91
N PRO A 97 25.86 -6.54 -2.17
CA PRO A 97 25.08 -7.41 -1.29
C PRO A 97 24.65 -6.70 0.02
N ALA A 98 25.11 -5.46 0.21
CA ALA A 98 24.62 -4.54 1.23
C ALA A 98 24.69 -3.10 0.71
N TYR A 99 23.80 -2.25 1.19
CA TYR A 99 23.82 -0.81 0.90
C TYR A 99 23.64 -0.01 2.19
N MET A 100 23.94 1.28 2.11
CA MET A 100 23.84 2.21 3.24
C MET A 100 22.85 3.34 2.92
N THR A 101 21.97 3.62 3.86
CA THR A 101 20.91 4.63 3.70
C THR A 101 20.52 5.26 5.03
N LEU A 102 19.51 6.14 5.01
CA LEU A 102 18.93 6.81 6.18
C LEU A 102 20.00 7.45 7.08
N ASN A 103 20.94 8.16 6.45
CA ASN A 103 21.96 8.88 7.19
C ASN A 103 21.33 10.01 8.01
N THR A 104 21.86 10.21 9.21
CA THR A 104 21.39 11.28 10.09
C THR A 104 22.40 11.56 11.20
N THR A 105 22.22 12.67 11.91
CA THR A 105 23.01 13.02 13.11
C THR A 105 22.33 12.53 14.39
N LEU A 106 23.09 12.53 15.49
CA LEU A 106 22.62 12.13 16.81
C LEU A 106 21.36 12.91 17.27
N ASP A 107 21.26 14.19 16.90
CA ASP A 107 20.14 15.06 17.29
C ASP A 107 18.77 14.57 16.79
N ASN A 108 18.74 13.75 15.73
CA ASN A 108 17.51 13.17 15.20
C ASN A 108 17.06 11.90 15.94
N TYR A 109 17.84 11.44 16.93
CA TYR A 109 17.50 10.35 17.84
C TYR A 109 17.53 10.79 19.31
N PRO A 110 16.74 11.82 19.71
CA PRO A 110 16.85 12.39 21.04
C PRO A 110 16.40 11.42 22.14
N CYS A 111 16.78 11.72 23.38
CA CYS A 111 16.38 10.97 24.58
C CYS A 111 15.70 11.92 25.57
N PRO A 112 14.62 11.50 26.27
CA PRO A 112 13.95 10.20 26.21
C PRO A 112 12.89 10.10 25.09
N THR A 113 12.45 8.88 24.76
CA THR A 113 11.26 8.67 23.91
C THR A 113 10.02 9.10 24.68
N SER A 114 9.27 10.08 24.15
CA SER A 114 8.06 10.54 24.80
C SER A 114 6.93 9.50 24.65
N THR A 115 6.12 9.32 25.70
CA THR A 115 5.04 8.33 25.68
C THR A 115 4.00 8.71 24.61
N GLY A 116 3.76 7.81 23.66
CA GLY A 116 2.79 8.02 22.57
C GLY A 116 3.39 8.56 21.26
N GLU A 117 4.69 8.86 21.24
CA GLU A 117 5.39 9.28 20.02
C GLU A 117 5.77 8.07 19.14
N ILE A 118 5.47 8.16 17.85
CA ILE A 118 5.84 7.14 16.87
C ILE A 118 7.26 7.42 16.39
N THR A 119 8.23 6.68 16.92
CA THR A 119 9.67 6.87 16.64
C THR A 119 10.24 5.71 15.82
N VAL A 120 9.84 5.65 14.55
CA VAL A 120 10.20 4.57 13.63
C VAL A 120 11.04 5.05 12.44
N LEU A 121 11.82 4.15 11.87
CA LEU A 121 12.51 4.30 10.60
C LEU A 121 11.85 3.41 9.55
N ARG A 122 11.39 4.01 8.46
CA ARG A 122 10.83 3.25 7.33
C ARG A 122 11.90 2.98 6.30
N VAL A 123 12.31 1.73 6.17
CA VAL A 123 13.25 1.28 5.14
C VAL A 123 12.49 1.03 3.85
N GLY A 124 13.03 1.54 2.74
CA GLY A 124 12.50 1.40 1.39
C GLY A 124 11.42 2.41 0.97
N SER A 125 11.35 3.58 1.60
CA SER A 125 10.29 4.56 1.36
C SER A 125 10.51 5.51 0.17
N GLU A 126 11.73 5.64 -0.34
CA GLU A 126 12.08 6.62 -1.37
C GLU A 126 11.94 6.05 -2.79
N THR A 127 10.74 6.11 -3.36
CA THR A 127 10.48 5.64 -4.73
C THR A 127 11.10 6.54 -5.80
N SER A 128 11.32 7.82 -5.51
CA SER A 128 11.77 8.82 -6.50
C SER A 128 13.22 8.63 -6.94
N CYS A 129 14.09 8.10 -6.06
CA CYS A 129 15.50 7.84 -6.38
C CYS A 129 15.81 6.40 -6.76
N ALA A 130 14.79 5.52 -6.82
CA ALA A 130 15.01 4.09 -7.02
C ALA A 130 15.82 3.77 -8.29
N ASN A 131 15.61 4.56 -9.36
CA ASN A 131 16.30 4.43 -10.64
C ASN A 131 17.32 5.54 -10.90
N ASP A 132 17.66 6.35 -9.90
CA ASP A 132 18.57 7.48 -10.04
C ASP A 132 19.98 7.09 -9.55
N PRO A 133 20.93 6.81 -10.47
CA PRO A 133 22.29 6.41 -10.10
C PRO A 133 23.09 7.56 -9.47
N THR A 134 22.64 8.81 -9.58
CA THR A 134 23.30 9.95 -8.93
C THR A 134 23.01 10.00 -7.42
N ARG A 135 22.05 9.19 -6.94
CA ARG A 135 21.68 9.06 -5.53
C ARG A 135 21.96 7.63 -5.02
N PRO A 136 23.24 7.25 -4.82
CA PRO A 136 23.61 5.87 -4.50
C PRO A 136 23.21 5.43 -3.09
N THR A 137 22.91 6.35 -2.17
CA THR A 137 22.47 6.05 -0.79
C THR A 137 20.94 6.09 -0.62
N CYS A 138 20.21 5.98 -1.73
CA CYS A 138 18.74 5.99 -1.76
C CYS A 138 18.13 4.98 -0.78
N ASN A 139 17.11 5.38 -0.02
CA ASN A 139 16.28 4.48 0.78
C ASN A 139 15.19 3.85 -0.10
N GLY A 140 15.60 3.25 -1.21
CA GLY A 140 14.69 2.82 -2.27
C GLY A 140 13.92 1.53 -1.94
N PRO A 141 12.78 1.28 -2.60
CA PRO A 141 11.94 0.11 -2.32
C PRO A 141 12.71 -1.21 -2.48
N LEU A 142 12.55 -2.11 -1.50
CA LEU A 142 13.20 -3.42 -1.50
C LEU A 142 12.56 -4.31 -2.58
N SER A 143 13.41 -4.96 -3.38
CA SER A 143 13.02 -5.67 -4.60
C SER A 143 12.54 -7.11 -4.37
N SER A 144 12.75 -7.67 -3.18
CA SER A 144 12.39 -9.05 -2.87
C SER A 144 11.82 -9.19 -1.45
N PRO A 145 11.22 -10.34 -1.09
CA PRO A 145 10.77 -10.58 0.27
C PRO A 145 11.89 -10.66 1.33
N GLY A 146 13.16 -10.60 0.93
CA GLY A 146 14.30 -10.88 1.80
C GLY A 146 14.56 -12.39 1.97
N PRO A 147 15.18 -12.81 3.09
CA PRO A 147 15.38 -12.04 4.32
C PRO A 147 16.43 -10.91 4.20
N TYR A 148 16.27 -9.88 5.04
CA TYR A 148 17.20 -8.77 5.20
C TYR A 148 17.74 -8.73 6.63
N GLN A 149 18.97 -8.27 6.83
CA GLN A 149 19.53 -7.95 8.13
C GLN A 149 20.05 -6.53 8.12
N VAL A 150 19.97 -5.85 9.27
CA VAL A 150 20.40 -4.47 9.41
C VAL A 150 21.33 -4.27 10.60
N LYS A 151 22.13 -3.20 10.55
CA LYS A 151 22.84 -2.64 11.69
C LYS A 151 22.97 -1.14 11.54
N PHE A 152 23.27 -0.43 12.61
CA PHE A 152 23.68 0.97 12.56
C PHE A 152 25.20 1.08 12.57
N LEU A 153 25.73 2.02 11.78
CA LEU A 153 27.16 2.30 11.69
C LEU A 153 27.35 3.82 11.80
N ALA A 154 28.11 4.27 12.79
CA ALA A 154 28.49 5.65 12.99
C ALA A 154 29.81 5.93 12.28
N LEU A 155 29.82 6.94 11.41
CA LEU A 155 30.99 7.37 10.66
C LEU A 155 31.37 8.80 11.05
N GLU A 156 32.60 9.02 11.47
CA GLU A 156 33.20 10.35 11.66
C GLU A 156 34.29 10.53 10.60
N ASP A 157 34.21 11.59 9.80
CA ASP A 157 35.11 11.81 8.64
C ASP A 157 35.24 10.59 7.71
N SER A 158 34.11 9.93 7.44
CA SER A 158 34.02 8.69 6.64
C SER A 158 34.75 7.47 7.22
N LYS A 159 35.21 7.53 8.47
CA LYS A 159 35.82 6.40 9.19
C LYS A 159 34.84 5.80 10.19
N PRO A 160 34.76 4.46 10.28
CA PRO A 160 33.85 3.80 11.22
C PRO A 160 34.35 3.95 12.65
N VAL A 161 33.57 4.67 13.47
CA VAL A 161 33.89 4.92 14.89
C VAL A 161 33.09 4.03 15.83
N ALA A 162 31.86 3.68 15.47
CA ALA A 162 31.05 2.72 16.22
C ALA A 162 30.05 1.97 15.35
N GLU A 163 29.63 0.79 15.79
CA GLU A 163 28.64 -0.05 15.14
C GLU A 163 27.73 -0.76 16.15
N THR A 164 26.56 -1.21 15.71
CA THR A 164 25.68 -2.08 16.51
C THR A 164 25.77 -3.52 16.06
N PHE A 165 25.23 -4.45 16.85
CA PHE A 165 25.01 -5.82 16.38
C PHE A 165 24.06 -5.85 15.17
N TRP A 166 24.16 -6.92 14.38
CA TRP A 166 23.19 -7.22 13.34
C TRP A 166 21.84 -7.64 13.91
N SER A 167 20.75 -7.19 13.27
CA SER A 167 19.40 -7.61 13.60
C SER A 167 19.17 -9.09 13.30
N LYS A 168 18.09 -9.65 13.86
CA LYS A 168 17.52 -10.90 13.34
C LYS A 168 17.08 -10.72 11.89
N PRO A 169 16.98 -11.80 11.10
CA PRO A 169 16.44 -11.75 9.73
C PRO A 169 15.03 -11.16 9.68
N ILE A 170 14.81 -10.21 8.78
CA ILE A 170 13.55 -9.50 8.54
C ILE A 170 12.99 -9.94 7.19
N THR A 171 11.78 -10.49 7.18
CA THR A 171 11.10 -10.94 5.96
C THR A 171 9.92 -10.05 5.64
N LEU A 172 9.81 -9.63 4.38
CA LEU A 172 8.71 -8.81 3.88
C LEU A 172 7.52 -9.66 3.45
N LYS A 173 6.37 -9.01 3.24
CA LYS A 173 5.18 -9.70 2.75
C LYS A 173 5.37 -10.10 1.30
N LYS A 174 4.98 -11.33 0.95
CA LYS A 174 4.91 -11.76 -0.45
C LYS A 174 3.62 -11.23 -1.07
N ALA A 175 3.75 -10.54 -2.19
CA ALA A 175 2.59 -10.24 -3.02
C ALA A 175 2.01 -11.57 -3.55
N LYS A 176 0.71 -11.81 -3.35
CA LYS A 176 0.02 -12.88 -4.07
C LYS A 176 -0.21 -12.41 -5.50
N GLN A 177 0.17 -13.21 -6.49
CA GLN A 177 -0.16 -12.90 -7.87
C GLN A 177 -1.68 -12.94 -8.05
N LEU A 178 -2.24 -12.00 -8.81
CA LEU A 178 -3.68 -11.93 -9.07
C LEU A 178 -4.21 -13.23 -9.70
N SER A 179 -3.41 -13.90 -10.52
CA SER A 179 -3.68 -15.22 -11.11
C SER A 179 -3.72 -16.38 -10.10
N SER A 180 -3.12 -16.21 -8.92
CA SER A 180 -3.14 -17.17 -7.80
C SER A 180 -4.26 -16.90 -6.80
N ILE A 181 -4.94 -15.76 -6.93
CA ILE A 181 -6.18 -15.52 -6.23
C ILE A 181 -7.22 -16.34 -6.98
N SER A 182 -7.58 -17.49 -6.41
CA SER A 182 -8.74 -18.23 -6.86
C SER A 182 -9.94 -17.29 -6.83
N THR A 183 -10.39 -16.86 -8.01
CA THR A 183 -11.74 -16.32 -8.20
C THR A 183 -12.79 -17.41 -7.97
N MET A 184 -12.38 -18.66 -7.71
CA MET A 184 -13.17 -19.69 -7.04
C MET A 184 -13.30 -19.41 -5.52
N GLY A 185 -13.70 -18.19 -5.20
CA GLY A 185 -14.60 -17.92 -4.09
C GLY A 185 -15.97 -17.78 -4.72
N ASP A 186 -16.57 -18.92 -5.05
CA ASP A 186 -17.90 -19.05 -5.61
C ASP A 186 -18.93 -18.59 -4.57
N GLY A 187 -19.16 -17.29 -4.60
CA GLY A 187 -20.11 -16.59 -3.78
C GLY A 187 -20.29 -15.26 -4.46
N HIS A 188 -21.23 -15.20 -5.41
CA HIS A 188 -21.82 -13.93 -5.82
C HIS A 188 -21.98 -13.10 -4.55
N SER A 189 -21.20 -12.01 -4.47
CA SER A 189 -21.06 -11.19 -3.28
C SER A 189 -22.41 -11.04 -2.61
N ALA A 190 -22.54 -11.45 -1.35
CA ALA A 190 -23.78 -11.27 -0.60
C ALA A 190 -24.29 -9.81 -0.72
N GLY A 191 -23.39 -8.85 -0.91
CA GLY A 191 -23.70 -7.46 -1.22
C GLY A 191 -24.36 -7.23 -2.59
N MET A 192 -23.95 -7.97 -3.63
CA MET A 192 -24.59 -7.92 -4.94
C MET A 192 -26.01 -8.51 -4.90
N ILE A 193 -26.20 -9.66 -4.22
CA ILE A 193 -27.53 -10.26 -4.02
C ILE A 193 -28.41 -9.34 -3.17
N ALA A 194 -27.88 -8.76 -2.11
CA ALA A 194 -28.60 -7.80 -1.28
C ALA A 194 -29.00 -6.56 -2.07
N LEU A 195 -28.09 -5.99 -2.88
CA LEU A 195 -28.38 -4.83 -3.72
C LEU A 195 -29.44 -5.11 -4.78
N THR A 196 -29.34 -6.23 -5.51
CA THR A 196 -30.34 -6.58 -6.53
C THR A 196 -31.69 -6.86 -5.89
N THR A 197 -31.73 -7.51 -4.72
CA THR A 197 -32.98 -7.76 -3.98
C THR A 197 -33.61 -6.45 -3.51
N ILE A 198 -32.84 -5.55 -2.88
CA ILE A 198 -33.32 -4.24 -2.44
C ILE A 198 -33.84 -3.43 -3.62
N LEU A 199 -33.06 -3.35 -4.71
CA LEU A 199 -33.45 -2.58 -5.88
C LEU A 199 -34.71 -3.16 -6.55
N SER A 200 -34.82 -4.49 -6.61
CA SER A 200 -36.01 -5.17 -7.14
C SER A 200 -37.26 -4.90 -6.29
N ILE A 201 -37.13 -4.92 -4.96
CA ILE A 201 -38.26 -4.65 -4.05
C ILE A 201 -38.68 -3.17 -4.16
N LEU A 202 -37.72 -2.24 -4.13
CA LEU A 202 -38.02 -0.81 -4.26
C LEU A 202 -38.67 -0.50 -5.61
N PHE A 203 -38.18 -1.09 -6.69
CA PHE A 203 -38.78 -0.93 -8.02
C PHE A 203 -40.22 -1.45 -8.07
N ALA A 204 -40.49 -2.62 -7.49
CA ALA A 204 -41.84 -3.19 -7.42
C ALA A 204 -42.80 -2.29 -6.61
N ILE A 205 -42.35 -1.73 -5.48
CA ILE A 205 -43.13 -0.79 -4.67
C ILE A 205 -43.45 0.49 -5.45
N LEU A 206 -42.45 1.06 -6.15
CA LEU A 206 -42.64 2.24 -6.99
C LEU A 206 -43.62 1.98 -8.12
N LEU A 207 -43.52 0.82 -8.79
CA LEU A 207 -44.43 0.44 -9.87
C LEU A 207 -45.87 0.25 -9.35
N ALA A 208 -46.04 -0.42 -8.21
CA ALA A 208 -47.36 -0.60 -7.59
C ALA A 208 -47.98 0.74 -7.19
N GLY A 209 -47.19 1.65 -6.62
CA GLY A 209 -47.63 3.02 -6.30
C GLY A 209 -48.05 3.80 -7.54
N LEU A 210 -47.28 3.72 -8.63
CA LEU A 210 -47.61 4.35 -9.91
C LEU A 210 -48.92 3.80 -10.49
N LEU A 211 -49.10 2.49 -10.49
CA LEU A 211 -50.33 1.85 -10.97
C LEU A 211 -51.54 2.23 -10.10
N ALA A 212 -51.39 2.24 -8.78
CA ALA A 212 -52.44 2.69 -7.88
C ALA A 212 -52.83 4.14 -8.19
N MET A 213 -51.86 5.05 -8.31
CA MET A 213 -52.12 6.45 -8.69
C MET A 213 -52.85 6.57 -10.03
N LEU A 214 -52.43 5.82 -11.06
CA LEU A 214 -53.11 5.79 -12.37
C LEU A 214 -54.55 5.29 -12.28
N VAL A 215 -54.81 4.25 -11.49
CA VAL A 215 -56.16 3.72 -11.30
C VAL A 215 -57.02 4.70 -10.51
N PHE A 216 -56.55 5.23 -9.38
CA PHE A 216 -57.32 6.17 -8.55
C PHE A 216 -57.57 7.50 -9.28
N TYR A 217 -56.56 8.07 -9.93
CA TYR A 217 -56.71 9.32 -10.69
C TYR A 217 -57.50 9.12 -12.00
N GLY A 218 -57.39 7.95 -12.62
CA GLY A 218 -58.16 7.57 -13.81
C GLY A 218 -59.63 7.25 -13.52
N SER A 219 -59.94 6.75 -12.31
CA SER A 219 -61.32 6.50 -11.89
C SER A 219 -62.02 7.76 -11.40
N ASP A 220 -61.30 8.74 -10.84
CA ASP A 220 -61.85 10.08 -10.57
C ASP A 220 -62.18 10.86 -11.86
N THR A 221 -61.53 10.52 -12.99
CA THR A 221 -61.83 11.13 -14.30
C THR A 221 -62.89 10.40 -15.12
N CYS A 222 -63.22 9.13 -14.79
CA CYS A 222 -64.23 8.33 -15.49
C CYS A 222 -65.47 7.97 -14.65
N GLY A 223 -65.51 8.33 -13.35
CA GLY A 223 -66.58 7.99 -12.40
C GLY A 223 -67.79 8.93 -12.40
N GLY A 224 -68.08 9.61 -13.52
CA GLY A 224 -69.19 10.55 -13.63
C GLY A 224 -70.11 10.27 -14.81
N SER A 225 -70.94 9.21 -14.77
CA SER A 225 -72.35 9.24 -15.21
C SER A 225 -73.03 7.85 -15.29
N SER A 226 -74.02 7.68 -14.40
CA SER A 226 -75.32 7.01 -14.52
C SER A 226 -75.51 5.74 -15.38
N SER A 227 -75.95 4.69 -14.68
CA SER A 227 -76.65 3.49 -15.12
C SER A 227 -77.70 3.71 -16.23
N PHE A 228 -77.58 3.00 -17.35
CA PHE A 228 -78.58 2.97 -18.43
C PHE A 228 -79.42 1.68 -18.41
N ARG A 229 -80.74 1.88 -18.48
CA ARG A 229 -81.82 0.89 -18.43
C ARG A 229 -81.92 0.11 -19.76
N LYS A 230 -82.30 -1.17 -19.64
CA LYS A 230 -82.69 -2.19 -20.64
C LYS A 230 -83.28 -1.67 -21.98
N PRO A 231 -82.90 -2.22 -23.16
CA PRO A 231 -83.53 -1.83 -24.43
C PRO A 231 -84.87 -2.57 -24.67
N GLU A 232 -85.85 -1.82 -25.16
CA GLU A 232 -87.18 -2.26 -25.57
C GLU A 232 -87.18 -2.74 -27.03
N ALA A 233 -87.95 -3.78 -27.31
CA ALA A 233 -87.98 -4.49 -28.60
C ALA A 233 -88.72 -3.69 -29.69
N VAL A 234 -88.14 -3.64 -30.89
CA VAL A 234 -88.69 -2.96 -32.08
C VAL A 234 -89.79 -3.80 -32.73
N MET A 235 -90.97 -3.22 -32.93
CA MET A 235 -92.07 -3.83 -33.70
C MET A 235 -91.86 -3.70 -35.21
N VAL A 236 -92.06 -4.79 -35.95
CA VAL A 236 -91.95 -4.87 -37.41
C VAL A 236 -93.31 -4.57 -38.06
N GLN A 237 -93.36 -3.55 -38.92
CA GLN A 237 -94.54 -3.13 -39.68
C GLN A 237 -94.76 -4.05 -40.90
N ARG A 238 -95.95 -4.67 -41.03
CA ARG A 238 -96.33 -5.57 -42.14
C ARG A 238 -97.06 -4.79 -43.24
N TYR A 239 -96.62 -4.91 -44.49
CA TYR A 239 -97.30 -4.33 -45.66
C TYR A 239 -98.16 -5.37 -46.37
N ASN A 240 -99.36 -4.95 -46.81
CA ASN A 240 -100.35 -5.77 -47.51
C ASN A 240 -100.44 -5.32 -48.98
N THR A 241 -100.44 -6.26 -49.93
CA THR A 241 -100.41 -6.00 -51.37
C THR A 241 -101.83 -6.09 -51.95
N HIS A 242 -102.27 -5.07 -52.69
CA HIS A 242 -103.53 -5.11 -53.44
C HIS A 242 -103.26 -5.35 -54.94
N HIS A 243 -104.06 -6.25 -55.52
CA HIS A 243 -104.00 -6.72 -56.90
C HIS A 243 -104.45 -5.66 -57.93
N VAL A 244 -103.82 -5.65 -59.10
CA VAL A 244 -104.25 -4.90 -60.29
C VAL A 244 -104.79 -5.89 -61.31
N TYR A 245 -106.04 -5.71 -61.74
CA TYR A 245 -106.64 -6.40 -62.88
C TYR A 245 -106.20 -5.73 -64.18
N ASP A 246 -105.81 -6.53 -65.15
CA ASP A 246 -105.49 -6.11 -66.52
C ASP A 246 -106.71 -6.38 -67.41
N GLN A 247 -107.21 -5.35 -68.10
CA GLN A 247 -108.31 -5.47 -69.05
C GLN A 247 -107.89 -5.06 -70.47
N THR A 248 -107.77 -6.11 -71.29
CA THR A 248 -108.12 -6.28 -72.72
C THR A 248 -107.68 -5.24 -73.76
N ALA A 249 -106.84 -5.73 -74.68
CA ALA A 249 -106.43 -5.13 -75.95
C ALA A 249 -107.55 -5.15 -77.02
N PRO A 250 -107.53 -4.23 -78.02
CA PRO A 250 -108.64 -4.07 -78.97
C PRO A 250 -108.39 -4.63 -80.40
N ARG A 251 -109.53 -4.87 -81.08
CA ARG A 251 -109.80 -5.03 -82.55
C ARG A 251 -109.63 -6.45 -83.15
N LEU A 252 -110.51 -6.97 -84.02
CA LEU A 252 -111.58 -6.39 -84.86
C LEU A 252 -112.96 -7.01 -84.63
#